data_AF-A0A1A8ETN3-F1
#
_entry.id   AF-A0A1A8ETN3-F1
#
_cell.length_a   1.000
_cell.length_b   1.000
_cell.length_c   1.000
_cell.angle_alpha   90.00
_cell.angle_beta   90.00
_cell.angle_gamma   90.00
#
_symmetry.space_group_name_H-M   'P 1'
#
loop_
_entity.id
_entity.type
_entity.pdbx_description
1 polymer ?
#
loop_
_entity_poly.entity_id
_entity_poly.type
_entity_poly.pdbx_seq_one_letter_code
_entity_poly.pdbx_strand_id
1 'polypeptide(L)'
;FVLSDSQCVPLDKCGCLDSEGEYHDVGDSWLTDKCAESCSCNLGGKITCKDHSCNPNSVCALDKYGDLFCQPTKFDRCSISGDPHYRTFDGFSHHF
;
A
#
# COMPACT_ATOMS: atom_id res chain seq x y z
N PHE A 1 21.77 15.14 15.38
CA PHE A 1 20.31 14.95 15.43
C PHE A 1 19.67 16.04 14.60
N VAL A 2 18.71 15.67 13.77
CA VAL A 2 17.94 16.55 12.89
C VAL A 2 16.44 16.32 13.16
N LEU A 3 15.62 17.32 12.90
CA LEU A 3 14.16 17.18 13.02
C LEU A 3 13.63 16.48 11.76
N SER A 4 13.04 15.30 11.94
CA SER A 4 12.32 14.50 10.94
C SER A 4 10.86 14.48 11.37
N ASP A 5 10.00 15.14 10.61
CA ASP A 5 8.63 15.43 11.00
C ASP A 5 8.55 16.02 12.42
N SER A 6 8.05 15.27 13.39
CA SER A 6 7.85 15.68 14.78
C SER A 6 8.91 15.12 15.74
N GLN A 7 9.93 14.41 15.24
CA GLN A 7 10.92 13.71 16.05
C GLN A 7 12.37 14.10 15.72
N CYS A 8 13.21 14.17 16.74
CA CYS A 8 14.65 14.36 16.57
C CYS A 8 15.35 13.02 16.31
N VAL A 9 15.79 12.79 15.08
CA VAL A 9 16.44 11.54 14.66
C VAL A 9 17.92 11.75 14.32
N PRO A 10 18.76 10.71 14.39
CA PRO A 10 20.08 10.70 13.75
C PRO A 10 20.00 11.01 12.25
N LEU A 11 21.06 11.57 11.67
CA LEU A 11 21.06 12.01 10.26
C LEU A 11 20.80 10.85 9.28
N ASP A 12 21.32 9.66 9.60
CA ASP A 12 21.13 8.42 8.84
C ASP A 12 19.71 7.84 8.94
N LYS A 13 18.88 8.37 9.86
CA LYS A 13 17.48 8.01 10.05
C LYS A 13 16.51 9.12 9.64
N CYS A 14 17.01 10.15 8.94
CA CYS A 14 16.14 11.12 8.32
C CYS A 14 15.29 10.43 7.23
N GLY A 15 14.04 10.88 7.08
CA GLY A 15 13.15 10.46 6.02
C GLY A 15 13.62 10.92 4.63
N CYS A 16 12.75 10.75 3.66
CA CYS A 16 12.99 11.00 2.25
C CYS A 16 12.09 12.13 1.74
N LEU A 17 12.60 12.89 0.78
CA LEU A 17 11.79 13.83 0.00
C LEU A 17 11.67 13.27 -1.42
N ASP A 18 10.45 13.03 -1.88
CA ASP A 18 10.24 12.55 -3.25
C ASP A 18 10.37 13.65 -4.30
N SER A 19 10.17 13.30 -5.57
CA SER A 19 10.26 14.24 -6.68
C SER A 19 9.13 15.26 -6.74
N GLU A 20 8.01 15.00 -6.06
CA GLU A 20 6.86 15.91 -5.97
C GLU A 20 6.97 16.86 -4.76
N GLY A 21 7.97 16.63 -3.90
CA GLY A 21 8.25 17.43 -2.72
C GLY A 21 7.49 16.96 -1.47
N GLU A 22 6.95 15.75 -1.49
CA GLU A 22 6.33 15.13 -0.34
C GLU A 22 7.39 14.44 0.54
N TYR A 23 7.22 14.60 1.86
CA TYR A 23 8.12 14.02 2.84
C TYR A 23 7.57 12.69 3.33
N HIS A 24 8.42 11.66 3.28
CA HIS A 24 8.11 10.28 3.68
C HIS A 24 9.04 9.85 4.80
N ASP A 25 8.51 9.30 5.89
CA ASP A 25 9.32 8.77 6.97
C ASP A 25 10.05 7.49 6.53
N VAL A 26 11.15 7.17 7.23
CA VAL A 26 11.88 5.93 6.95
C VAL A 26 10.98 4.72 7.24
N GLY A 27 10.80 3.87 6.22
CA GLY A 27 9.92 2.72 6.27
C GLY A 27 8.61 2.92 5.53
N ASP A 28 8.26 4.16 5.16
CA ASP A 28 7.07 4.45 4.37
C ASP A 28 7.17 3.87 2.97
N SER A 29 6.00 3.53 2.42
CA SER A 29 5.84 3.01 1.07
C SER A 29 4.60 3.57 0.42
N TRP A 30 4.73 4.00 -0.84
CA TRP A 30 3.65 4.64 -1.59
C TRP A 30 3.65 4.18 -3.05
N LEU A 31 2.55 4.47 -3.75
CA LEU A 31 2.39 4.24 -5.18
C LEU A 31 2.49 5.56 -5.93
N THR A 32 3.17 5.56 -7.08
CA THR A 32 3.28 6.73 -7.96
C THR A 32 2.08 6.83 -8.91
N ASP A 33 2.02 7.89 -9.72
CA ASP A 33 0.93 8.13 -10.68
C ASP A 33 0.55 6.86 -11.46
N LYS A 34 -0.76 6.63 -11.58
CA LYS A 34 -1.36 5.43 -12.20
C LYS A 34 -0.90 4.11 -11.57
N CYS A 35 -0.38 4.13 -10.35
CA CYS A 35 0.17 2.99 -9.64
C CYS A 35 1.29 2.30 -10.43
N ALA A 36 2.04 3.08 -11.23
CA ALA A 36 3.06 2.57 -12.15
C ALA A 36 4.31 2.06 -11.43
N GLU A 37 4.64 2.65 -10.27
CA GLU A 37 5.74 2.20 -9.42
C GLU A 37 5.29 2.12 -7.96
N SER A 38 5.94 1.22 -7.22
CA SER A 38 5.88 1.17 -5.77
C SER A 38 7.23 1.61 -5.21
N CYS A 39 7.21 2.70 -4.45
CA CYS A 39 8.38 3.33 -3.86
C CYS A 39 8.44 3.07 -2.35
N SER A 40 9.66 3.13 -1.80
CA SER A 40 9.91 2.99 -0.36
C SER A 40 11.03 3.93 0.09
N CYS A 41 10.85 4.56 1.25
CA CYS A 41 11.88 5.37 1.89
C CYS A 41 12.75 4.49 2.78
N ASN A 42 14.06 4.46 2.48
CA ASN A 42 15.04 3.69 3.22
C ASN A 42 15.98 4.61 4.01
N LEU A 43 16.66 4.01 4.99
CA LEU A 43 17.71 4.68 5.77
C LEU A 43 18.70 5.43 4.88
N GLY A 44 19.18 6.56 5.39
CA GLY A 44 20.05 7.48 4.66
C GLY A 44 19.32 8.33 3.61
N GLY A 45 18.00 8.49 3.72
CA GLY A 45 17.19 9.29 2.79
C GLY A 45 17.12 8.71 1.38
N LYS A 46 17.22 7.37 1.25
CA LYS A 46 17.28 6.70 -0.04
C LYS A 46 15.91 6.17 -0.46
N ILE A 47 15.38 6.72 -1.56
CA ILE A 47 14.16 6.19 -2.19
C ILE A 47 14.52 5.04 -3.13
N THR A 48 13.77 3.94 -3.03
CA THR A 48 13.85 2.82 -3.99
C THR A 48 12.46 2.54 -4.54
N CYS A 49 12.33 2.65 -5.87
CA CYS A 49 11.10 2.38 -6.61
C CYS A 49 11.24 1.12 -7.47
N LYS A 50 10.12 0.44 -7.70
CA LYS A 50 10.02 -0.74 -8.56
C LYS A 50 8.76 -0.64 -9.41
N ASP A 51 8.84 -1.10 -10.65
CA ASP A 51 7.68 -1.25 -11.51
C ASP A 51 6.56 -2.01 -10.79
N HIS A 52 5.36 -1.47 -10.89
CA HIS A 52 4.18 -1.96 -10.23
C HIS A 52 2.98 -1.85 -11.16
N SER A 53 2.02 -2.75 -10.98
CA SER A 53 0.71 -2.65 -11.61
C SER A 53 -0.32 -3.30 -10.70
N CYS A 54 -1.48 -2.66 -10.59
CA CYS A 54 -2.59 -3.24 -9.86
C CYS A 54 -3.05 -4.56 -10.49
N ASN A 55 -3.57 -5.47 -9.68
CA ASN A 55 -4.16 -6.71 -10.16
C ASN A 55 -5.30 -6.42 -11.16
N PRO A 56 -5.55 -7.27 -12.18
CA PRO A 56 -6.66 -7.09 -13.12
C PRO A 56 -8.04 -6.87 -12.48
N ASN A 57 -8.26 -7.35 -11.26
CA ASN A 57 -9.50 -7.14 -10.49
C ASN A 57 -9.46 -5.90 -9.59
N SER A 58 -8.54 -4.97 -9.83
CA SER A 58 -8.41 -3.72 -9.09
C SER A 58 -8.07 -2.56 -10.02
N VAL A 59 -8.48 -1.36 -9.63
CA VAL A 59 -8.17 -0.11 -10.32
C VAL A 59 -7.31 0.76 -9.42
N CYS A 60 -6.38 1.50 -10.01
CA CYS A 60 -5.63 2.51 -9.28
C CYS A 60 -6.57 3.68 -8.97
N ALA A 61 -6.74 4.00 -7.70
CA ALA A 61 -7.61 5.07 -7.23
C ALA A 61 -6.98 5.79 -6.05
N LEU A 62 -7.45 7.01 -5.78
CA LEU A 62 -7.10 7.74 -4.57
C LEU A 62 -7.99 7.28 -3.42
N ASP A 63 -7.40 7.08 -2.26
CA ASP A 63 -8.15 6.83 -1.04
C ASP A 63 -8.75 8.14 -0.47
N LYS A 64 -9.32 8.07 0.73
CA LYS A 64 -9.95 9.23 1.37
C LYS A 64 -8.95 10.28 1.89
N TYR A 65 -7.66 9.95 1.94
CA TYR A 65 -6.56 10.82 2.37
C TYR A 65 -5.78 11.38 1.18
N GLY A 66 -5.99 10.83 -0.03
CA GLY A 66 -5.32 11.26 -1.25
C GLY A 66 -4.18 10.33 -1.66
N ASP A 67 -4.03 9.17 -1.01
CA ASP A 67 -2.99 8.21 -1.33
C ASP A 67 -3.43 7.28 -2.45
N LEU A 68 -2.53 6.98 -3.39
CA LEU A 68 -2.81 6.02 -4.46
C LEU A 68 -2.78 4.60 -3.91
N PHE A 69 -3.84 3.83 -4.18
CA PHE A 69 -3.94 2.44 -3.82
C PHE A 69 -4.68 1.62 -4.89
N CYS A 70 -4.47 0.30 -4.88
CA CYS A 70 -5.21 -0.61 -5.75
C CYS A 70 -6.57 -0.93 -5.13
N GLN A 71 -7.60 -0.23 -5.59
CA GLN A 71 -8.98 -0.44 -5.17
C GLN A 71 -9.58 -1.66 -5.87
N PRO A 72 -10.06 -2.68 -5.13
CA PRO A 72 -10.77 -3.81 -5.74
C PRO A 72 -12.03 -3.35 -6.49
N THR A 73 -12.23 -3.84 -7.71
CA THR A 73 -13.43 -3.53 -8.52
C THR A 73 -14.64 -4.38 -8.14
N LYS A 74 -14.41 -5.52 -7.49
CA LYS A 74 -15.44 -6.42 -6.98
C LYS A 74 -15.09 -6.85 -5.57
N PHE A 75 -16.10 -6.88 -4.72
CA PHE A 75 -16.00 -7.42 -3.37
C PHE A 75 -16.81 -8.71 -3.32
N ASP A 76 -16.13 -9.86 -3.28
CA ASP A 76 -16.80 -11.14 -3.07
C ASP A 76 -17.04 -11.38 -1.58
N ARG A 77 -18.25 -11.83 -1.25
CA ARG A 77 -18.67 -12.05 0.14
C ARG A 77 -18.46 -13.52 0.51
N CYS A 78 -17.41 -13.80 1.28
CA CYS A 78 -17.29 -15.08 1.99
C CYS A 78 -18.32 -15.13 3.12
N SER A 79 -19.09 -16.22 3.21
CA SER A 79 -20.07 -16.42 4.27
C SER A 79 -19.95 -17.83 4.86
N ILE A 80 -19.77 -17.91 6.17
CA ILE A 80 -19.76 -19.16 6.92
C ILE A 80 -21.09 -19.24 7.68
N SER A 81 -21.96 -20.14 7.24
CA SER A 81 -23.14 -20.52 8.03
C SER A 81 -22.78 -21.83 8.70
N GLY A 82 -23.07 -21.97 9.99
CA GLY A 82 -22.63 -23.09 10.83
C GLY A 82 -22.76 -24.47 10.16
N ASP A 83 -21.84 -25.36 10.53
CA ASP A 83 -21.54 -26.66 9.96
C ASP A 83 -22.71 -27.36 9.20
N PRO A 84 -22.54 -27.80 7.93
CA PRO A 84 -21.26 -27.97 7.24
C PRO A 84 -21.11 -27.17 5.92
N HIS A 85 -21.61 -25.93 5.80
CA HIS A 85 -21.59 -25.20 4.51
C HIS A 85 -20.63 -23.99 4.53
N TYR A 86 -19.45 -24.15 3.93
CA TYR A 86 -18.50 -23.05 3.71
C TYR A 86 -18.59 -22.56 2.27
N ARG A 87 -18.79 -21.25 2.07
CA ARG A 87 -18.67 -20.62 0.74
C ARG A 87 -17.42 -19.75 0.68
N THR A 88 -16.43 -20.18 -0.10
CA THR A 88 -15.15 -19.50 -0.30
C THR A 88 -15.28 -18.27 -1.22
N PHE A 89 -14.23 -17.46 -1.28
CA PHE A 89 -14.20 -16.23 -2.09
C PHE A 89 -14.31 -16.48 -3.61
N ASP A 90 -13.90 -17.65 -4.10
CA ASP A 90 -14.08 -18.12 -5.47
C ASP A 90 -15.44 -18.80 -5.71
N GLY A 91 -16.33 -18.75 -4.72
CA GLY A 91 -17.70 -19.26 -4.82
C GLY A 91 -17.83 -20.77 -4.65
N PHE A 92 -16.74 -21.48 -4.33
CA PHE A 92 -16.79 -22.91 -4.08
C PHE A 92 -17.51 -23.19 -2.76
N SER A 93 -18.42 -24.16 -2.79
CA SER A 93 -19.17 -24.60 -1.61
C SER A 93 -18.58 -25.92 -1.13
N HIS A 94 -17.93 -25.91 0.04
CA HIS A 94 -17.49 -27.14 0.69
C HIS A 94 -18.60 -27.64 1.63
N HIS A 95 -19.06 -28.86 1.38
CA HIS A 95 -19.88 -29.64 2.30
C HIS A 95 -19.00 -30.69 2.96
N PHE A 96 -18.97 -30.72 4.29
CA PHE A 96 -18.41 -31.81 5.10
C PHE A 96 -19.51 -32.69 5.69
#